data_AF-A0A142WZV9-F1
#
_entry.id   AF-A0A142WZV9-F1
#
_cell.length_a   1.000
_cell.length_b   1.000
_cell.length_c   1.000
_cell.angle_alpha   90.00
_cell.angle_beta   90.00
_cell.angle_gamma   90.00
#
_symmetry.space_group_name_H-M   'P 1'
#
loop_
_entity.id
_entity.type
_entity.pdbx_description
1 polymer ?
#
loop_
_entity_poly.entity_id
_entity_poly.type
_entity_poly.pdbx_seq_one_letter_code
_entity_poly.pdbx_strand_id
1 'polypeptide(L)' 'MSAESSTIHLSAAVKLVDSIEKQAAKTEDPHVKRILLTSGCRIIDHVLKQHQKAA' A
#
# COMPACT_ATOMS: atom_id res chain seq x y z
N MET A 1 -22.77 -7.59 -6.91
CA MET A 1 -21.75 -6.74 -7.58
C MET A 1 -20.53 -6.50 -6.66
N SER A 2 -20.06 -7.51 -5.92
CA SER A 2 -19.18 -7.26 -4.75
C SER A 2 -17.73 -7.71 -4.92
N ALA A 3 -17.42 -8.59 -5.87
CA ALA A 3 -16.05 -9.08 -6.06
C ALA A 3 -15.17 -8.09 -6.83
N GLU A 4 -15.72 -7.45 -7.87
CA GLU A 4 -14.98 -6.59 -8.81
C GLU A 4 -14.45 -5.30 -8.15
N SER A 5 -15.23 -4.72 -7.22
CA SER A 5 -14.83 -3.55 -6.44
C SER A 5 -13.63 -3.86 -5.54
N SER A 6 -13.66 -4.99 -4.83
CA SER A 6 -12.56 -5.41 -3.93
C SER A 6 -11.25 -5.64 -4.68
N THR A 7 -11.27 -6.26 -5.87
CA THR A 7 -10.05 -6.48 -6.68
C THR A 7 -9.46 -5.16 -7.20
N ILE A 8 -10.29 -4.20 -7.58
CA ILE A 8 -9.84 -2.86 -8.01
C ILE A 8 -9.11 -2.14 -6.86
N HIS A 9 -9.63 -2.23 -5.63
CA HIS A 9 -9.00 -1.62 -4.45
C HIS A 9 -7.63 -2.23 -4.11
N LEU A 10 -7.48 -3.55 -4.24
CA LEU A 10 -6.19 -4.21 -4.01
C LEU A 10 -5.14 -3.79 -5.05
N SER A 11 -5.51 -3.75 -6.34
CA SER A 11 -4.61 -3.33 -7.41
C SER A 11 -4.13 -1.88 -7.26
N ALA A 12 -5.04 -0.98 -6.86
CA ALA A 12 -4.69 0.42 -6.58
C ALA A 12 -3.74 0.56 -5.39
N ALA A 13 -3.95 -0.21 -4.31
CA ALA A 13 -3.09 -0.21 -3.14
C ALA A 13 -1.67 -0.70 -3.47
N VAL A 14 -1.54 -1.75 -4.28
CA VAL A 14 -0.23 -2.26 -4.73
C VAL A 14 0.52 -1.20 -5.54
N LYS A 15 -0.15 -0.50 -6.46
CA LYS A 15 0.46 0.60 -7.23
C LYS A 15 0.92 1.77 -6.35
N LEU A 16 0.15 2.08 -5.30
CA LEU A 16 0.52 3.12 -4.33
C LEU A 16 1.77 2.71 -3.54
N VAL A 17 1.85 1.47 -3.07
CA VAL A 17 3.05 1.01 -2.35
C VAL A 17 4.27 0.96 -3.25
N ASP A 18 4.16 0.49 -4.49
CA ASP A 18 5.26 0.55 -5.46
C ASP A 18 5.74 1.99 -5.69
N SER A 19 4.83 2.97 -5.75
CA SER A 19 5.18 4.38 -5.86
C SER A 19 5.91 4.91 -4.61
N ILE A 20 5.47 4.48 -3.42
CA ILE A 20 6.11 4.82 -2.13
C ILE A 20 7.51 4.23 -2.04
N GLU A 21 7.70 2.97 -2.44
CA GLU A 21 9.01 2.31 -2.48
C GLU A 21 9.98 3.00 -3.44
N LYS A 22 9.50 3.39 -4.63
CA LYS A 22 10.28 4.17 -5.60
C LYS A 22 10.70 5.53 -5.05
N GLN A 23 9.86 6.19 -4.27
CA GLN A 23 10.21 7.46 -3.61
C GLN A 23 11.17 7.25 -2.43
N ALA A 24 10.96 6.20 -1.64
CA ALA A 24 11.86 5.83 -0.56
C ALA A 24 13.27 5.55 -1.09
N ALA A 25 13.40 4.86 -2.23
CA ALA A 25 14.69 4.60 -2.88
C ALA A 25 15.46 5.88 -3.25
N LYS A 26 14.75 6.94 -3.63
CA LYS A 26 15.32 8.26 -3.99
C LYS A 26 15.56 9.18 -2.79
N THR A 27 15.06 8.82 -1.61
CA THR A 27 15.14 9.65 -0.41
C THR A 27 16.46 9.37 0.32
N GLU A 28 17.27 10.40 0.49
CA GLU A 28 18.54 10.32 1.23
C GLU A 28 18.33 10.37 2.74
N ASP A 29 17.35 11.15 3.21
CA ASP A 29 17.01 11.26 4.63
C ASP A 29 16.49 9.90 5.16
N PRO A 30 17.20 9.27 6.12
CA PRO A 30 16.83 7.95 6.64
C PRO A 30 15.54 7.97 7.45
N HIS A 31 15.19 9.10 8.08
CA HIS A 31 13.95 9.26 8.82
C HIS A 31 12.75 9.36 7.87
N VAL A 32 12.86 10.15 6.81
CA VAL A 32 11.82 10.24 5.78
C VAL A 32 11.66 8.91 5.03
N LYS A 33 12.76 8.25 4.67
CA LYS A 33 12.74 6.90 4.08
C LYS A 33 12.01 5.90 4.98
N ARG A 34 12.26 5.92 6.29
CA ARG A 34 11.56 5.06 7.26
C ARG A 34 10.06 5.34 7.30
N ILE A 35 9.66 6.61 7.29
CA ILE A 35 8.24 7.00 7.29
C ILE A 35 7.54 6.48 6.04
N LEU A 36 8.15 6.67 4.85
CA LEU A 36 7.61 6.19 3.59
C LEU A 36 7.38 4.67 3.62
N LEU A 37 8.41 3.89 3.95
CA LEU A 37 8.29 2.42 4.01
C LEU A 37 7.25 1.96 5.04
N THR A 38 7.25 2.57 6.24
CA THR A 38 6.25 2.24 7.28
C THR A 38 4.83 2.53 6.81
N SER A 39 4.64 3.61 6.05
CA SER A 39 3.33 3.99 5.51
C SER A 39 2.88 3.01 4.44
N GLY A 40 3.79 2.56 3.55
CA GLY A 40 3.51 1.53 2.56
C GLY A 40 3.01 0.22 3.19
N CYS A 41 3.70 -0.27 4.24
CA CYS A 41 3.28 -1.46 4.97
C CYS A 41 1.88 -1.30 5.58
N ARG A 42 1.59 -0.17 6.21
CA ARG A 42 0.28 0.11 6.82
C ARG A 42 -0.87 0.13 5.79
N ILE A 43 -0.60 0.64 4.59
CA ILE A 43 -1.59 0.68 3.50
C ILE A 43 -1.93 -0.75 3.05
N ILE A 44 -0.92 -1.58 2.74
CA ILE A 44 -1.16 -2.96 2.34
C ILE A 44 -1.83 -3.77 3.43
N ASP A 45 -1.39 -3.66 4.69
CA ASP A 45 -2.01 -4.35 5.82
C ASP A 45 -3.49 -3.97 5.98
N HIS A 46 -3.82 -2.69 5.83
CA HIS A 46 -5.20 -2.23 5.93
C HIS A 46 -6.06 -2.82 4.81
N VAL A 47 -5.55 -2.78 3.58
CA VAL A 47 -6.28 -3.26 2.39
C VAL A 47 -6.46 -4.78 2.44
N LEU A 48 -5.43 -5.53 2.84
CA LEU A 48 -5.51 -6.98 3.03
C LEU A 48 -6.54 -7.34 4.12
N LYS A 49 -6.57 -6.62 5.24
CA LYS A 49 -7.58 -6.82 6.29
C LYS A 49 -9.00 -6.51 5.81
N GLN A 50 -9.18 -5.51 4.96
CA GLN A 50 -10.50 -5.24 4.36
C GLN A 50 -10.91 -6.32 3.37
N HIS A 51 -9.97 -6.81 2.56
CA HIS A 51 -10.21 -7.91 1.61
C HIS A 51 -10.61 -9.20 2.32
N GLN A 52 -9.92 -9.57 3.40
CA GLN A 52 -10.24 -10.74 4.23
C GLN A 52 -11.59 -10.64 4.92
N LYS A 53 -12.09 -9.43 5.23
CA LYS A 53 -13.43 -9.22 5.79
C LYS A 53 -14.54 -9.22 4.74
N ALA A 54 -14.20 -9.02 3.47
CA ALA A 54 -15.13 -8.94 2.36
C ALA A 54 -15.28 -10.27 1.59
N ALA A 55 -14.41 -11.24 1.85
CA ALA A 55 -14.46 -12.62 1.37
C ALA A 55 -15.20 -13.52 2.37
#